data_AF-A0A3C0RC09-F1
#
_entry.id   AF-A0A3C0RC09-F1
#
_cell.length_a   1.000
_cell.length_b   1.000
_cell.length_c   1.000
_cell.angle_alpha   90.00
_cell.angle_beta   90.00
_cell.angle_gamma   90.00
#
_symmetry.space_group_name_H-M   'P 1'
#
loop_
_entity.id
_entity.type
_entity.pdbx_description
1 polymer ?
#
loop_
_entity_poly.entity_id
_entity_poly.type
_entity_poly.pdbx_seq_one_letter_code
_entity_poly.pdbx_strand_id
1 'polypeptide(L)'
;MDEKGVEMESVMPVNKIIFTEVGSPLNGIIFSNGFMPGGQITSNTFLQVLDTGKVWLLQHHLLSISDYKPYGTNMTIKKVNTKVSYFVGTPSGALFGLGKEDVVVQALSNRKEQVSKFIQSNKLKFKNADDYRTLVRYYNALF
;
A
#
# COMPACT_ATOMS: atom_id res chain seq x y z
N MET A 1 -15.62 23.64 6.09
CA MET A 1 -16.11 24.97 6.48
C MET A 1 -16.29 24.98 7.99
N ASP A 2 -15.89 26.06 8.67
CA ASP A 2 -16.17 26.26 10.09
C ASP A 2 -17.66 26.58 10.32
N GLU A 3 -18.10 26.67 11.58
CA GLU A 3 -19.48 27.04 11.97
C GLU A 3 -19.96 28.38 11.36
N LYS A 4 -19.03 29.21 10.87
CA LYS A 4 -19.29 30.48 10.19
C LYS A 4 -19.29 30.40 8.66
N GLY A 5 -19.22 29.21 8.07
CA GLY A 5 -19.22 29.02 6.61
C GLY A 5 -17.89 29.40 5.93
N VAL A 6 -16.83 29.63 6.70
CA VAL A 6 -15.50 29.94 6.15
C VAL A 6 -14.82 28.64 5.72
N GLU A 7 -14.28 28.62 4.49
CA GLU A 7 -13.47 27.50 4.01
C GLU A 7 -12.29 27.27 4.96
N MET A 8 -12.12 26.02 5.40
CA MET A 8 -11.00 25.66 6.27
C MET A 8 -9.95 25.00 5.40
N GLU A 9 -8.74 25.54 5.44
CA GLU A 9 -7.56 24.93 4.85
C GLU A 9 -6.65 24.36 5.94
N SER A 10 -5.91 23.30 5.60
CA SER A 10 -4.91 22.76 6.51
C SER A 10 -3.65 23.61 6.42
N VAL A 11 -3.30 24.28 7.52
CA VAL A 11 -2.04 25.05 7.63
C VAL A 11 -0.83 24.17 7.98
N MET A 12 -1.04 22.88 8.20
CA MET A 12 0.00 21.89 8.49
C MET A 12 -0.02 20.74 7.47
N PRO A 13 1.13 20.08 7.21
CA PRO A 13 1.19 18.95 6.31
C PRO A 13 0.33 17.78 6.82
N VAL A 14 -0.58 17.31 5.97
CA VAL A 14 -1.39 16.13 6.24
C VAL A 14 -0.58 14.89 5.90
N ASN A 15 -0.33 14.05 6.90
CA ASN A 15 0.47 12.83 6.70
C ASN A 15 -0.33 11.53 6.88
N LYS A 16 -1.56 11.63 7.38
CA LYS A 16 -2.44 10.49 7.63
C LYS A 16 -3.88 10.85 7.28
N ILE A 17 -4.55 9.97 6.55
CA ILE A 17 -5.97 10.07 6.22
C ILE A 17 -6.64 8.80 6.73
N ILE A 18 -7.76 8.92 7.42
CA ILE A 18 -8.53 7.79 7.94
C ILE A 18 -9.96 7.92 7.43
N PHE A 19 -10.40 6.93 6.67
CA PHE A 19 -11.80 6.78 6.30
C PHE A 19 -12.46 5.84 7.30
N THR A 20 -13.37 6.39 8.11
CA THR A 20 -14.17 5.62 9.07
C THR A 20 -15.58 5.45 8.52
N GLU A 21 -16.08 4.21 8.50
CA GLU A 21 -17.49 3.96 8.22
C GLU A 21 -18.32 4.18 9.48
N VAL A 22 -19.41 4.95 9.36
CA VAL A 22 -20.33 5.21 10.47
C VAL A 22 -20.99 3.89 10.87
N GLY A 23 -20.78 3.43 12.11
CA GLY A 23 -21.31 2.18 12.63
C GLY A 23 -20.33 1.00 12.68
N SER A 24 -19.13 1.15 12.09
CA SER A 24 -18.08 0.13 12.10
C SER A 24 -16.72 0.71 12.51
N PRO A 25 -16.50 1.06 13.79
CA PRO A 25 -15.29 1.75 14.25
C PRO A 25 -14.00 0.92 14.13
N LEU A 26 -14.11 -0.39 13.88
CA LEU A 26 -12.97 -1.32 13.86
C LEU A 26 -12.29 -1.48 12.49
N ASN A 27 -12.87 -0.95 11.40
CA ASN A 27 -12.41 -1.22 10.02
C ASN A 27 -12.15 0.06 9.21
N GLY A 28 -11.45 1.04 9.81
CA GLY A 28 -11.08 2.25 9.08
C GLY A 28 -10.04 1.97 7.98
N ILE A 29 -10.21 2.55 6.79
CA ILE A 29 -9.18 2.54 5.76
C ILE A 29 -8.19 3.66 6.06
N ILE A 30 -6.94 3.30 6.33
CA ILE A 30 -5.89 4.25 6.68
C ILE A 30 -4.97 4.45 5.49
N PHE A 31 -4.65 5.70 5.20
CA PHE A 31 -3.59 6.08 4.27
C PHE A 31 -2.54 6.90 5.02
N SER A 32 -1.27 6.66 4.71
CA SER A 32 -0.13 7.41 5.26
C SER A 32 0.88 7.73 4.17
N ASN A 33 1.55 8.88 4.29
CA ASN A 33 2.70 9.24 3.45
C ASN A 33 3.99 9.28 4.30
N GLY A 34 5.08 9.82 3.76
CA GLY A 34 6.38 9.94 4.43
C GLY A 34 7.37 8.83 4.10
N PHE A 35 7.04 7.96 3.14
CA PHE A 35 7.88 6.85 2.70
C PHE A 35 8.75 7.23 1.50
N MET A 36 10.01 6.80 1.50
CA MET A 36 10.98 7.12 0.45
C MET A 36 11.45 5.86 -0.29
N PRO A 37 10.68 5.36 -1.27
CA PRO A 37 11.22 4.48 -2.30
C PRO A 37 11.78 5.36 -3.42
N GLY A 38 12.90 5.00 -4.03
CA GLY A 38 13.23 5.62 -5.32
C GLY A 38 12.11 5.37 -6.36
N GLY A 39 11.94 6.27 -7.34
CA GLY A 39 11.07 6.06 -8.51
C GLY A 39 9.76 6.85 -8.51
N GLN A 40 8.62 6.17 -8.78
CA GLN A 40 7.29 6.79 -8.97
C GLN A 40 6.56 7.16 -7.67
N ILE A 41 7.03 6.66 -6.52
CA ILE A 41 6.46 6.98 -5.22
C ILE A 41 7.40 7.98 -4.56
N THR A 42 6.82 9.05 -4.01
CA THR A 42 7.54 10.14 -3.34
C THR A 42 7.15 10.17 -1.87
N SER A 43 7.86 10.97 -1.06
CA SER A 43 7.48 11.20 0.35
C SER A 43 6.04 11.73 0.51
N ASN A 44 5.49 12.36 -0.53
CA ASN A 44 4.15 12.93 -0.50
C ASN A 44 3.08 11.95 -1.00
N THR A 45 3.48 10.78 -1.51
CA THR A 45 2.56 9.76 -2.01
C THR A 45 1.89 9.04 -0.83
N PHE A 46 0.56 9.04 -0.81
CA PHE A 46 -0.22 8.30 0.17
C PHE A 46 -0.31 6.82 -0.21
N LEU A 47 0.00 5.97 0.77
CA LEU A 47 -0.09 4.52 0.67
C LEU A 47 -1.11 4.02 1.69
N GLN A 48 -1.95 3.08 1.28
CA GLN A 48 -2.90 2.44 2.18
C GLN A 48 -2.15 1.54 3.15
N VAL A 49 -2.40 1.70 4.45
CA VAL A 49 -1.82 0.88 5.51
C VAL A 49 -2.69 -0.36 5.69
N LEU A 50 -2.09 -1.54 5.48
CA LEU A 50 -2.78 -2.83 5.60
C LEU A 50 -2.48 -3.58 6.89
N ASP A 51 -1.29 -3.36 7.45
CA ASP A 51 -0.79 -3.92 8.71
C ASP A 51 0.36 -3.06 9.25
N THR A 52 0.56 -3.03 10.57
CA THR A 52 1.60 -2.24 11.24
C THR A 52 2.29 -3.05 12.33
N GLY A 53 3.58 -2.81 12.55
CA GLY A 53 4.37 -3.46 13.58
C GLY A 53 5.84 -3.04 13.46
N LYS A 54 6.77 -4.00 13.54
CA LYS A 54 8.18 -3.76 13.25
C LYS A 54 8.38 -3.19 11.84
N VAL A 55 7.59 -3.69 10.90
CA VAL A 55 7.45 -3.15 9.55
C VAL A 55 5.97 -2.97 9.22
N TRP A 56 5.68 -2.10 8.26
CA TRP A 56 4.32 -1.78 7.85
C TRP A 56 4.06 -2.39 6.47
N LEU A 57 2.92 -3.05 6.31
CA LEU A 57 2.45 -3.49 4.99
C LEU A 57 1.66 -2.35 4.35
N LEU A 58 2.09 -1.94 3.16
CA LEU A 58 1.58 -0.79 2.46
C LEU A 58 1.10 -1.19 1.07
N GLN A 59 0.01 -0.58 0.62
CA GLN A 59 -0.58 -0.80 -0.69
C GLN A 59 -0.71 0.53 -1.45
N HIS A 60 -0.22 0.53 -2.69
CA HIS A 60 -0.35 1.65 -3.62
C HIS A 60 -1.37 1.32 -4.70
N HIS A 61 -2.32 2.23 -4.92
CA HIS A 61 -3.29 2.15 -6.02
C HIS A 61 -2.91 3.17 -7.08
N LEU A 62 -2.49 2.70 -8.24
CA LEU A 62 -2.21 3.55 -9.40
C LEU A 62 -3.34 3.40 -10.41
N LEU A 63 -4.07 4.49 -10.65
CA LEU A 63 -5.07 4.56 -11.72
C LEU A 63 -4.44 5.19 -12.95
N SER A 64 -4.63 4.56 -14.10
CA SER A 64 -4.21 5.10 -15.39
C SER A 64 -5.40 5.10 -16.36
N ILE A 65 -5.62 6.21 -17.04
CA ILE A 65 -6.71 6.37 -18.01
C ILE A 65 -6.10 6.30 -19.40
N SER A 66 -6.58 5.38 -20.22
CA SER A 66 -6.16 5.20 -21.60
C SER A 66 -7.36 5.27 -22.54
N ASP A 67 -7.23 5.96 -23.66
CA ASP A 67 -8.25 5.96 -24.70
C ASP A 67 -8.12 4.71 -25.58
N TYR A 68 -9.25 4.05 -25.85
CA TYR A 68 -9.36 2.88 -26.72
C TYR A 68 -10.35 3.19 -27.84
N LYS A 69 -9.92 3.03 -29.09
CA LYS A 69 -10.78 3.17 -30.28
C LYS A 69 -10.98 1.79 -30.92
N PRO A 70 -12.18 1.19 -30.81
CA PRO A 70 -12.48 -0.07 -31.49
C PRO A 70 -12.37 0.11 -33.01
N TYR A 71 -11.78 -0.88 -33.68
CA TYR A 71 -11.61 -0.87 -35.13
C TYR A 71 -12.95 -0.73 -35.85
N GLY A 72 -13.04 0.15 -36.85
CA GLY A 72 -14.27 0.41 -37.61
C GLY A 72 -15.28 1.34 -36.94
N THR A 73 -14.96 1.93 -35.77
CA THR A 73 -15.83 2.92 -35.11
C THR A 73 -15.14 4.27 -34.98
N ASN A 74 -15.92 5.36 -34.97
CA ASN A 74 -15.42 6.70 -34.64
C ASN A 74 -15.56 7.05 -33.15
N MET A 75 -15.88 6.06 -32.32
CA MET A 75 -16.07 6.21 -30.88
C MET A 75 -14.75 6.02 -30.13
N THR A 76 -14.46 6.93 -29.20
CA THR A 76 -13.32 6.81 -28.28
C THR A 76 -13.82 6.43 -26.89
N ILE A 77 -13.35 5.31 -26.36
CA ILE A 77 -13.74 4.78 -25.05
C ILE A 77 -12.61 5.05 -24.06
N LYS A 78 -12.92 5.71 -22.95
CA LYS A 78 -11.96 5.85 -21.84
C LYS A 78 -11.93 4.55 -21.03
N LYS A 79 -10.77 3.91 -21.00
CA LYS A 79 -10.51 2.73 -20.17
C LYS A 79 -9.72 3.16 -18.93
N VAL A 80 -10.26 2.87 -17.77
CA VAL A 80 -9.55 3.04 -16.49
C VAL A 80 -8.87 1.72 -16.16
N ASN A 81 -7.54 1.73 -16.08
CA ASN A 81 -6.75 0.59 -15.65
C ASN A 81 -6.22 0.86 -14.24
N THR A 82 -6.55 -0.01 -13.30
CA THR A 82 -6.07 0.05 -11.92
C THR A 82 -4.93 -0.95 -11.74
N LYS A 83 -3.79 -0.46 -11.26
CA LYS A 83 -2.63 -1.27 -10.88
C LYS A 83 -2.44 -1.17 -9.38
N VAL A 84 -2.34 -2.32 -8.72
CA VAL A 84 -2.03 -2.39 -7.29
C VAL A 84 -0.58 -2.83 -7.13
N SER A 85 0.14 -2.20 -6.22
CA SER A 85 1.51 -2.58 -5.85
C SER A 85 1.64 -2.59 -4.33
N TYR A 86 2.43 -3.53 -3.81
CA TYR A 86 2.59 -3.73 -2.37
C TYR A 86 4.01 -3.38 -1.95
N PHE A 87 4.15 -2.88 -0.74
CA PHE A 87 5.41 -2.41 -0.19
C PHE A 87 5.54 -2.80 1.27
N VAL A 88 6.77 -2.98 1.73
CA VAL A 88 7.13 -2.98 3.14
C VAL A 88 7.76 -1.63 3.47
N GLY A 89 7.20 -0.93 4.46
CA GLY A 89 7.73 0.30 5.00
C GLY A 89 8.31 0.11 6.41
N THR A 90 9.27 0.95 6.79
CA THR A 90 9.69 1.07 8.18
C THR A 90 9.17 2.38 8.79
N PRO A 91 9.04 2.46 10.12
CA PRO A 91 8.73 3.73 10.80
C PRO A 91 9.76 4.84 10.52
N SER A 92 10.98 4.48 10.09
CA SER A 92 12.03 5.43 9.69
C SER A 92 11.86 5.98 8.27
N GLY A 93 10.79 5.59 7.56
CA GLY A 93 10.48 6.06 6.21
C GLY A 93 11.11 5.27 5.06
N ALA A 94 11.88 4.20 5.34
CA ALA A 94 12.39 3.33 4.29
C ALA A 94 11.24 2.55 3.64
N LEU A 95 11.29 2.36 2.33
CA LEU A 95 10.26 1.63 1.59
C LEU A 95 10.85 0.66 0.58
N PHE A 96 10.36 -0.57 0.60
CA PHE A 96 10.80 -1.65 -0.28
C PHE A 96 9.61 -2.21 -1.04
N GLY A 97 9.70 -2.22 -2.37
CA GLY A 97 8.67 -2.81 -3.23
C GLY A 97 8.63 -4.33 -3.08
N LEU A 98 7.43 -4.88 -2.92
CA LEU A 98 7.19 -6.31 -2.92
C LEU A 98 6.76 -6.76 -4.31
N GLY A 99 7.13 -7.99 -4.67
CA GLY A 99 6.68 -8.60 -5.91
C GLY A 99 7.05 -10.07 -5.97
N LYS A 100 8.33 -10.37 -6.21
CA LYS A 100 8.85 -11.74 -6.22
C LYS A 100 9.32 -12.16 -4.84
N GLU A 101 9.27 -13.46 -4.56
CA GLU A 101 9.72 -14.05 -3.29
C GLU A 101 11.11 -13.57 -2.88
N ASP A 102 12.10 -13.61 -3.79
CA ASP A 102 13.47 -13.16 -3.48
C ASP A 102 13.53 -11.71 -2.98
N VAL A 103 12.75 -10.82 -3.58
CA VAL A 103 12.68 -9.41 -3.20
C VAL A 103 12.04 -9.25 -1.82
N VAL A 104 10.98 -10.03 -1.55
CA VAL A 104 10.30 -10.04 -0.25
C VAL A 104 11.24 -10.54 0.85
N VAL A 105 11.96 -11.63 0.61
CA VAL A 105 12.93 -12.21 1.54
C VAL A 105 14.09 -11.24 1.81
N GLN A 106 14.54 -10.49 0.80
CA GLN A 106 15.56 -9.45 0.96
C GLN A 106 15.05 -8.26 1.78
N ALA A 107 13.82 -7.81 1.54
CA ALA A 107 13.19 -6.72 2.29
C ALA A 107 13.02 -7.05 3.78
N LEU A 108 12.91 -8.34 4.13
CA LEU A 108 12.73 -8.85 5.50
C LEU A 108 13.98 -9.57 6.04
N SER A 109 15.17 -9.07 5.68
CA SER A 109 16.46 -9.74 5.90
C SER A 109 16.78 -10.08 7.37
N ASN A 110 16.31 -9.31 8.35
CA ASN A 110 16.59 -9.57 9.78
C ASN A 110 16.11 -10.95 10.27
N ARG A 111 15.11 -11.54 9.62
CA ARG A 111 14.55 -12.87 9.94
C ARG A 111 14.45 -13.75 8.69
N LYS A 112 15.45 -13.64 7.81
CA LYS A 112 15.46 -14.28 6.48
C LYS A 112 15.10 -15.77 6.51
N GLU A 113 15.73 -16.53 7.41
CA GLU A 113 15.50 -17.98 7.51
C GLU A 113 14.07 -18.33 7.94
N GLN A 114 13.53 -17.61 8.94
CA GLN A 114 12.17 -17.81 9.42
C GLN A 114 11.16 -17.44 8.33
N VAL A 115 11.40 -16.32 7.64
CA VAL A 115 10.58 -15.85 6.52
C VAL A 115 10.56 -16.87 5.38
N SER A 116 11.72 -17.35 4.91
CA SER A 116 11.78 -18.34 3.83
C SER A 116 11.08 -19.65 4.20
N LYS A 117 11.28 -20.16 5.43
CA LYS A 117 10.57 -21.35 5.91
C LYS A 117 9.06 -21.15 5.95
N PHE A 118 8.61 -19.99 6.44
CA PHE A 118 7.20 -19.67 6.54
C PHE A 118 6.53 -19.57 5.15
N ILE A 119 7.21 -18.94 4.19
CA ILE A 119 6.75 -18.83 2.79
C ILE A 119 6.55 -20.21 2.17
N GLN A 120 7.55 -21.09 2.31
CA GLN A 120 7.49 -22.45 1.78
C GLN A 120 6.41 -23.30 2.46
N SER A 121 6.31 -23.24 3.79
CA SER A 121 5.34 -24.02 4.56
C SER A 121 3.89 -23.60 4.27
N ASN A 122 3.65 -22.30 4.06
CA ASN A 122 2.32 -21.76 3.75
C ASN A 122 2.06 -21.64 2.24
N LYS A 123 3.04 -22.01 1.39
CA LYS A 123 2.97 -21.97 -0.07
C LYS A 123 2.50 -20.61 -0.61
N LEU A 124 2.99 -19.53 -0.01
CA LEU A 124 2.61 -18.16 -0.40
C LEU A 124 3.08 -17.86 -1.83
N LYS A 125 2.21 -17.27 -2.64
CA LYS A 125 2.49 -17.00 -4.06
C LYS A 125 2.63 -15.51 -4.38
N PHE A 126 2.35 -14.64 -3.42
CA PHE A 126 2.47 -13.19 -3.53
C PHE A 126 1.60 -12.59 -4.65
N LYS A 127 0.46 -13.24 -4.93
CA LYS A 127 -0.46 -12.84 -6.00
C LYS A 127 -1.59 -11.93 -5.51
N ASN A 128 -1.88 -11.95 -4.21
CA ASN A 128 -3.00 -11.25 -3.60
C ASN A 128 -2.54 -10.56 -2.31
N ALA A 129 -3.35 -9.63 -1.80
CA ALA A 129 -3.08 -8.90 -0.56
C ALA A 129 -2.96 -9.82 0.67
N ASP A 130 -3.70 -10.93 0.70
CA ASP A 130 -3.80 -11.82 1.85
C ASP A 130 -2.50 -12.59 2.10
N ASP A 131 -1.82 -13.02 1.02
CA ASP A 131 -0.48 -13.62 1.08
C ASP A 131 0.52 -12.67 1.75
N TYR A 132 0.51 -11.39 1.34
CA TYR A 132 1.39 -10.36 1.92
C TYR A 132 1.04 -10.07 3.37
N ARG A 133 -0.26 -9.96 3.70
CA ARG A 133 -0.72 -9.71 5.07
C ARG A 133 -0.33 -10.86 5.99
N THR A 134 -0.54 -12.10 5.55
CA THR A 134 -0.17 -13.30 6.31
C THR A 134 1.33 -13.31 6.61
N LEU A 135 2.17 -13.01 5.61
CA LEU A 135 3.62 -12.96 5.82
C LEU A 135 4.04 -11.82 6.75
N VAL A 136 3.58 -10.58 6.51
CA VAL A 136 4.00 -9.43 7.31
C VAL A 136 3.53 -9.56 8.75
N ARG A 137 2.32 -10.08 8.99
CA ARG A 137 1.82 -10.35 10.33
C ARG A 137 2.68 -11.38 11.06
N TYR A 138 3.07 -12.46 10.38
CA TYR A 138 4.02 -13.43 10.94
C TYR A 138 5.36 -12.78 11.28
N TYR A 139 5.94 -12.02 10.36
CA TYR A 139 7.22 -11.34 10.56
C TYR A 139 7.17 -10.35 11.73
N ASN A 140 6.11 -9.56 11.83
CA ASN A 140 5.89 -8.60 12.91
C ASN A 140 5.77 -9.29 14.27
N ALA A 141 5.26 -10.52 14.33
CA ALA A 141 5.16 -11.31 15.57
C ALA A 141 6.49 -11.95 16.02
N LEU A 142 7.58 -11.82 15.24
CA LEU A 142 8.93 -12.30 15.62
C LEU A 142 9.73 -11.27 16.44
N PHE A 143 9.11 -10.15 16.80
CA PHE A 143 9.66 -9.03 17.55
C PHE A 143 8.69 -8.62 18.66
#